data_AF-A0A2X4X1M3-F1
#
_entry.id   AF-A0A2X4X1M3-F1
#
_cell.length_a   1.000
_cell.length_b   1.000
_cell.length_c   1.000
_cell.angle_alpha   90.00
_cell.angle_beta   90.00
_cell.angle_gamma   90.00
#
_symmetry.space_group_name_H-M   'P 1'
#
loop_
_entity.id
_entity.type
_entity.pdbx_description
1 polymer ?
#
loop_
_entity_poly.entity_id
_entity_poly.type
_entity_poly.pdbx_seq_one_letter_code
_entity_poly.pdbx_strand_id
1 'polypeptide(L)'
;MFSAERSRTVALPPLVLGGLRPLYRQMAHNHVHSASFEYLAAGAAVNACVIVGAHGPELKLSVPDRDLDITFTMSTHFRVVPAMTAETYRALCDIAAPGDEPSSEIVVGFLRRIVARAPAVLSRTHACAA
;
A
#
# COMPACT_ATOMS: atom_id res chain seq x y z
N MET A 1 -34.23 4.96 13.38
CA MET A 1 -33.21 4.52 14.36
C MET A 1 -31.95 4.26 13.56
N PHE A 2 -31.11 5.28 13.36
CA PHE A 2 -29.85 5.15 12.65
C PHE A 2 -28.81 4.61 13.63
N SER A 3 -28.53 3.31 13.58
CA SER A 3 -27.31 2.79 14.19
C SER A 3 -26.16 3.42 13.43
N ALA A 4 -25.50 4.39 14.05
CA ALA A 4 -24.17 4.81 13.64
C ALA A 4 -23.29 3.56 13.70
N GLU A 5 -23.10 2.90 12.56
CA GLU A 5 -22.02 1.95 12.35
C GLU A 5 -20.74 2.74 12.63
N ARG A 6 -20.28 2.68 13.88
CA ARG A 6 -18.97 3.19 14.26
C ARG A 6 -18.00 2.46 13.34
N SER A 7 -17.50 3.15 12.32
CA SER A 7 -16.37 2.73 11.50
C SER A 7 -15.28 2.25 12.45
N ARG A 8 -15.23 0.93 12.66
CA ARG A 8 -14.25 0.32 13.54
C ARG A 8 -12.94 0.38 12.79
N THR A 9 -12.03 1.22 13.26
CA THR A 9 -10.66 1.26 12.77
C THR A 9 -9.99 -0.06 13.13
N VAL A 10 -9.46 -0.75 12.13
CA VAL A 10 -8.64 -1.95 12.28
C VAL A 10 -7.19 -1.50 12.27
N ALA A 11 -6.49 -1.73 13.37
CA ALA A 11 -5.05 -1.55 13.46
C ALA A 11 -4.36 -2.88 13.16
N LEU A 12 -3.45 -2.87 12.18
CA LEU A 12 -2.63 -4.01 11.85
C LEU A 12 -1.32 -4.00 12.65
N PRO A 13 -0.68 -5.17 12.86
CA PRO A 13 0.61 -5.23 13.52
C PRO A 13 1.64 -4.37 12.76
N PRO A 14 2.62 -3.77 13.48
CA PRO A 14 3.68 -3.01 12.85
C PRO A 14 4.43 -3.84 11.81
N LEU A 15 4.68 -3.25 10.65
CA LEU A 15 5.33 -3.93 9.54
C LEU A 15 6.48 -3.09 8.98
N VAL A 16 7.51 -3.77 8.48
CA VAL A 16 8.67 -3.13 7.87
C VAL A 16 8.66 -3.38 6.36
N LEU A 17 8.45 -2.31 5.59
CA LEU A 17 8.41 -2.30 4.11
C LEU A 17 9.78 -1.95 3.53
N GLY A 18 10.84 -2.56 4.08
CA GLY A 18 12.24 -2.21 3.79
C GLY A 18 12.67 -2.43 2.33
N GLY A 19 11.93 -3.25 1.56
CA GLY A 19 12.19 -3.46 0.13
C GLY A 19 11.97 -2.22 -0.73
N LEU A 20 11.26 -1.20 -0.23
CA LEU A 20 11.08 0.09 -0.93
C LEU A 20 12.29 1.03 -0.77
N ARG A 21 13.24 0.71 0.12
CA ARG A 21 14.42 1.57 0.39
C ARG A 21 15.27 1.86 -0.85
N PRO A 22 15.62 0.87 -1.70
CA PRO A 22 16.43 1.12 -2.89
C PRO A 22 15.71 2.06 -3.86
N LEU A 23 14.41 1.82 -4.08
CA LEU A 23 13.57 2.67 -4.95
C LEU A 23 13.52 4.10 -4.42
N TYR A 24 13.21 4.29 -3.13
CA TYR A 24 13.15 5.62 -2.52
C TYR A 24 14.49 6.35 -2.56
N ARG A 25 15.62 5.65 -2.38
CA ARG A 25 16.96 6.24 -2.52
C ARG A 25 17.22 6.71 -3.94
N GLN A 26 16.85 5.92 -4.94
CA GLN A 26 16.95 6.34 -6.34
C GLN A 26 16.05 7.53 -6.64
N MET A 27 14.85 7.59 -6.04
CA MET A 27 13.93 8.71 -6.19
C MET A 27 14.57 10.00 -5.66
N ALA A 28 15.11 9.94 -4.44
CA ALA A 28 15.81 11.07 -3.84
C ALA A 28 17.03 11.51 -4.66
N HIS A 29 17.83 10.56 -5.17
CA HIS A 29 19.00 10.87 -6.01
C HIS A 29 18.62 11.54 -7.33
N ASN A 30 17.51 11.12 -7.94
CA ASN A 30 17.06 11.61 -9.24
C ASN A 30 16.04 12.75 -9.14
N HIS A 31 15.83 13.31 -7.94
CA HIS A 31 14.83 14.37 -7.67
C HIS A 31 13.41 14.00 -8.13
N VAL A 32 13.04 12.73 -8.00
CA VAL A 32 11.71 12.20 -8.32
C VAL A 32 10.87 12.17 -7.05
N HIS A 33 9.70 12.79 -7.08
CA HIS A 33 8.80 12.87 -5.91
C HIS A 33 7.87 11.68 -5.76
N SER A 34 7.57 10.96 -6.84
CA SER A 34 6.67 9.81 -6.81
C SER A 34 7.04 8.77 -7.87
N ALA A 35 6.82 7.50 -7.54
CA ALA A 35 7.12 6.38 -8.42
C ALA A 35 6.04 5.31 -8.26
N SER A 36 5.29 5.05 -9.34
CA SER A 36 4.28 4.00 -9.37
C SER A 36 4.76 2.73 -10.06
N PHE A 37 4.20 1.60 -9.65
CA PHE A 37 4.35 0.30 -10.28
C PHE A 37 3.09 -0.53 -10.06
N GLU A 38 2.81 -1.41 -11.01
CA GLU A 38 1.60 -2.22 -11.00
C GLU A 38 1.89 -3.61 -10.41
N TYR A 39 0.94 -4.12 -9.64
CA TYR A 39 0.94 -5.45 -9.06
C TYR A 39 -0.41 -6.13 -9.34
N LEU A 40 -0.39 -7.30 -9.97
CA LEU A 40 -1.61 -8.07 -10.20
C LEU A 40 -1.88 -8.97 -8.98
N ALA A 41 -3.01 -8.78 -8.32
CA ALA A 41 -3.44 -9.54 -7.15
C ALA A 41 -4.75 -10.26 -7.43
N ALA A 42 -4.71 -11.60 -7.54
CA ALA A 42 -5.90 -12.42 -7.78
C ALA A 42 -6.81 -11.93 -8.94
N GLY A 43 -6.20 -11.31 -9.97
CA GLY A 43 -6.92 -10.76 -11.13
C GLY A 43 -7.27 -9.27 -11.04
N ALA A 44 -7.07 -8.60 -9.90
CA ALA A 44 -7.20 -7.14 -9.77
C ALA A 44 -5.86 -6.44 -10.01
N ALA A 45 -5.87 -5.34 -10.77
CA ALA A 45 -4.70 -4.49 -10.95
C ALA A 45 -4.56 -3.54 -9.75
N VAL A 46 -3.43 -3.64 -9.06
CA VAL A 46 -3.10 -2.81 -7.89
C VAL A 46 -1.96 -1.88 -8.27
N ASN A 47 -2.24 -0.59 -8.30
CA ASN A 47 -1.25 0.44 -8.53
C ASN A 47 -0.63 0.84 -7.21
N ALA A 48 0.62 0.41 -6.99
CA ALA A 48 1.40 0.80 -5.84
C ALA A 48 2.27 2.01 -6.19
N CYS A 49 2.18 3.05 -5.38
CA CYS A 49 2.84 4.32 -5.59
C CYS A 49 3.65 4.68 -4.35
N VAL A 50 4.97 4.82 -4.51
CA VAL A 50 5.84 5.37 -3.47
C VAL A 50 5.93 6.88 -3.66
N ILE A 51 5.69 7.63 -2.58
CA ILE A 51 5.70 9.09 -2.58
C ILE A 51 6.71 9.59 -1.54
N VAL A 52 7.42 10.66 -1.87
CA VAL A 52 8.20 11.43 -0.90
C VAL A 52 7.24 12.32 -0.11
N GLY A 53 6.79 11.85 1.05
CA GLY A 53 5.93 12.61 1.96
C GLY A 53 6.72 13.58 2.85
N ALA A 54 6.01 14.53 3.46
CA ALA A 54 6.60 15.57 4.31
C ALA A 54 7.26 15.02 5.58
N HIS A 55 6.78 13.88 6.09
CA HIS A 55 7.24 13.28 7.35
C HIS A 55 7.94 11.94 7.15
N GLY A 56 8.15 11.52 5.91
CA GLY A 56 8.72 10.23 5.56
C GLY A 56 8.19 9.70 4.23
N PRO A 57 8.66 8.52 3.81
CA PRO A 57 8.15 7.87 2.61
C PRO A 57 6.70 7.40 2.83
N GLU A 58 5.88 7.55 1.80
CA GLU A 58 4.48 7.11 1.80
C GLU A 58 4.28 6.04 0.71
N LEU A 59 3.37 5.10 0.96
CA LEU A 59 2.93 4.11 -0.01
C LEU A 59 1.44 4.28 -0.24
N LYS A 60 1.04 4.83 -1.39
CA LYS A 60 -0.34 4.83 -1.88
C LYS A 60 -0.60 3.55 -2.64
N LEU A 61 -1.65 2.81 -2.28
CA LEU A 61 -2.20 1.72 -3.09
C LEU A 61 -3.52 2.18 -3.66
N SER A 62 -3.66 2.03 -4.98
CA SER A 62 -4.88 2.32 -5.71
C SER A 62 -5.33 1.07 -6.45
N VAL A 63 -6.59 0.71 -6.34
CA VAL A 63 -7.20 -0.41 -7.05
C VAL A 63 -8.40 0.16 -7.81
N PRO A 64 -8.20 0.65 -9.05
CA PRO A 64 -9.23 1.37 -9.80
C PRO A 64 -10.50 0.56 -10.01
N ASP A 65 -10.35 -0.75 -10.28
CA ASP A 65 -11.46 -1.66 -10.52
C ASP A 65 -12.38 -1.85 -9.30
N ARG A 66 -11.93 -1.42 -8.11
CA ARG A 66 -12.63 -1.56 -6.82
C ARG A 66 -12.85 -0.23 -6.11
N ASP A 67 -12.58 0.90 -6.76
CA ASP A 67 -12.66 2.26 -6.19
C ASP A 67 -11.99 2.36 -4.81
N LEU A 68 -10.82 1.72 -4.67
CA LEU A 68 -10.09 1.62 -3.41
C LEU A 68 -8.78 2.39 -3.49
N ASP A 69 -8.68 3.47 -2.73
CA ASP A 69 -7.45 4.23 -2.52
C ASP A 69 -7.08 4.24 -1.03
N ILE A 70 -5.86 3.82 -0.72
CA ILE A 70 -5.31 3.84 0.64
C ILE A 70 -3.88 4.32 0.65
N THR A 71 -3.55 5.20 1.59
CA THR A 71 -2.18 5.69 1.79
C THR A 71 -1.64 5.22 3.12
N PHE A 72 -0.43 4.66 3.07
CA PHE A 72 0.34 4.23 4.23
C PHE A 72 1.52 5.16 4.45
N THR A 73 1.48 5.94 5.51
CA THR A 73 2.63 6.75 5.94
C THR A 73 3.64 5.87 6.65
N MET A 74 4.89 5.90 6.20
CA MET A 74 5.98 5.14 6.80
C MET A 74 6.94 6.07 7.53
N SER A 75 7.56 5.53 8.58
CA SER A 75 8.74 6.17 9.19
C SER A 75 9.94 6.14 8.25
N THR A 76 10.99 6.88 8.60
CA THR A 76 12.31 6.86 7.92
C THR A 76 12.96 5.48 7.87
N HIS A 77 12.56 4.58 8.76
CA HIS A 77 12.98 3.17 8.79
C HIS A 77 12.06 2.25 7.97
N PHE A 78 11.15 2.82 7.17
CA PHE A 78 10.15 2.10 6.38
C PHE A 78 9.24 1.22 7.24
N ARG A 79 9.04 1.61 8.50
CA ARG A 79 8.05 0.98 9.38
C ARG A 79 6.71 1.66 9.22
N VAL A 80 5.66 0.87 9.08
CA VAL A 80 4.27 1.30 9.02
C VAL A 80 3.47 0.61 10.12
N VAL A 81 2.52 1.33 10.71
CA VAL A 81 1.46 0.76 11.55
C VAL A 81 0.15 1.02 10.81
N PRO A 82 -0.29 0.10 9.94
CA PRO A 82 -1.45 0.35 9.11
C PRO A 82 -2.70 0.47 9.98
N ALA A 83 -3.41 1.58 9.84
CA ALA A 83 -4.72 1.79 10.43
C ALA A 83 -5.69 2.13 9.31
N MET A 84 -6.80 1.41 9.23
CA MET A 84 -7.79 1.56 8.16
C MET A 84 -9.20 1.24 8.66
N THR A 85 -10.22 1.61 7.90
CA THR A 85 -11.60 1.24 8.24
C THR A 85 -11.79 -0.27 8.06
N ALA A 86 -12.75 -0.85 8.77
CA ALA A 86 -13.12 -2.25 8.59
C ALA A 86 -13.53 -2.59 7.15
N GLU A 87 -14.12 -1.63 6.43
CA GLU A 87 -14.47 -1.76 5.01
C GLU A 87 -13.22 -1.88 4.14
N THR A 88 -12.26 -0.96 4.28
CA THR A 88 -11.00 -1.03 3.54
C THR A 88 -10.22 -2.30 3.88
N TYR A 89 -10.21 -2.70 5.15
CA TYR A 89 -9.57 -3.94 5.58
C TYR A 89 -10.19 -5.17 4.89
N ARG A 90 -11.52 -5.26 4.86
CA ARG A 90 -12.23 -6.36 4.17
C ARG A 90 -11.99 -6.33 2.67
N ALA A 91 -12.03 -5.16 2.04
CA ALA A 91 -11.75 -5.01 0.61
C ALA A 91 -10.31 -5.46 0.28
N LEU A 92 -9.33 -5.09 1.09
CA LEU A 92 -7.95 -5.54 0.92
C LEU A 92 -7.80 -7.06 1.10
N CYS A 93 -8.52 -7.65 2.07
CA CYS A 93 -8.54 -9.11 2.22
C CYS A 93 -9.12 -9.79 0.98
N ASP A 94 -10.27 -9.31 0.48
CA ASP A 94 -10.93 -9.83 -0.73
C ASP A 94 -10.03 -9.75 -1.98
N ILE A 95 -9.29 -8.65 -2.13
CA ILE A 95 -8.33 -8.47 -3.24
C ILE A 95 -7.13 -9.40 -3.09
N ALA A 96 -6.61 -9.54 -1.86
CA ALA A 96 -5.40 -10.30 -1.60
C ALA A 96 -5.61 -11.82 -1.63
N ALA A 97 -6.78 -12.28 -1.19
CA ALA A 97 -7.17 -13.68 -1.09
C ALA A 97 -8.71 -13.79 -1.14
N PRO A 98 -9.31 -13.78 -2.35
CA PRO A 98 -10.76 -13.83 -2.50
C PRO A 98 -11.31 -15.15 -1.97
N GLY A 99 -12.34 -15.07 -1.13
CA GLY A 99 -13.01 -16.24 -0.53
C GLY A 99 -12.40 -16.75 0.79
N ASP A 100 -11.24 -16.24 1.20
CA ASP A 100 -10.65 -16.55 2.51
C ASP A 100 -11.25 -15.70 3.63
N GLU A 101 -11.22 -16.22 4.87
CA GLU A 101 -11.64 -15.47 6.05
C GLU A 101 -10.69 -14.28 6.31
N PRO A 102 -11.21 -13.05 6.53
CA PRO A 102 -10.37 -11.85 6.58
C PRO A 102 -9.43 -11.84 7.78
N SER A 103 -8.14 -12.05 7.51
CA SER A 103 -7.07 -12.09 8.51
C SER A 103 -6.02 -10.99 8.30
N SER A 104 -5.46 -10.49 9.40
CA SER A 104 -4.41 -9.47 9.38
C SER A 104 -3.16 -9.98 8.65
N GLU A 105 -2.93 -11.29 8.68
CA GLU A 105 -1.85 -11.96 7.96
C GLU A 105 -2.01 -11.88 6.43
N ILE A 106 -3.24 -11.87 5.93
CA ILE A 106 -3.53 -11.74 4.49
C ILE A 106 -3.08 -10.35 4.02
N VAL A 107 -3.46 -9.29 4.74
CA VAL A 107 -3.07 -7.92 4.40
C VAL A 107 -1.56 -7.70 4.58
N VAL A 108 -0.98 -8.23 5.65
CA VAL A 108 0.47 -8.20 5.89
C VAL A 108 1.24 -8.90 4.77
N GLY A 109 0.81 -10.10 4.38
CA GLY A 109 1.40 -10.88 3.30
C GLY A 109 1.26 -10.16 1.96
N PHE A 110 0.10 -9.58 1.70
CA PHE A 110 -0.17 -8.77 0.51
C PHE A 110 0.78 -7.57 0.40
N LEU A 111 0.91 -6.76 1.45
CA LEU A 111 1.84 -5.63 1.48
C LEU A 111 3.29 -6.07 1.26
N ARG A 112 3.70 -7.20 1.85
CA ARG A 112 5.04 -7.78 1.61
C ARG A 112 5.24 -8.20 0.16
N ARG A 113 4.24 -8.81 -0.47
CA ARG A 113 4.29 -9.21 -1.89
C ARG A 113 4.39 -8.00 -2.82
N ILE A 114 3.63 -6.94 -2.57
CA ILE A 114 3.73 -5.68 -3.32
C ILE A 114 5.16 -5.14 -3.24
N VAL A 115 5.71 -5.04 -2.03
CA VAL A 115 7.07 -4.53 -1.83
C VAL A 115 8.14 -5.43 -2.43
N ALA A 116 7.96 -6.75 -2.39
CA ALA A 116 8.87 -7.69 -3.05
C ALA A 116 8.84 -7.55 -4.58
N ARG A 117 7.75 -7.03 -5.15
CA ARG A 117 7.63 -6.76 -6.59
C ARG A 117 8.03 -5.35 -6.99
N ALA A 118 8.37 -4.49 -6.02
CA ALA A 118 8.82 -3.14 -6.30
C ALA A 118 10.04 -3.17 -7.24
N PRO A 119 10.06 -2.31 -8.28
CA PRO A 119 11.15 -2.30 -9.24
C PRO A 119 12.46 -1.88 -8.56
N ALA A 120 13.55 -2.58 -8.90
CA ALA A 120 14.88 -2.23 -8.42
C ALA A 120 15.46 -0.97 -9.10
N VAL A 121 14.84 -0.53 -10.21
CA VAL A 121 15.29 0.60 -11.02
C VAL A 121 14.10 1.46 -11.46
N LEU A 122 14.20 2.78 -11.31
CA LEU A 122 13.17 3.77 -11.68
C LEU A 122 12.84 3.88 -13.17
N SER A 123 13.51 3.14 -14.07
CA SER A 123 13.38 3.32 -15.52
C SER A 123 12.01 2.97 -16.11
N ARG A 124 11.10 2.39 -15.31
CA ARG A 124 9.71 2.06 -15.70
C ARG A 124 8.65 2.61 -14.73
N THR A 125 9.04 3.47 -13.79
CA THR A 125 8.09 3.99 -12.82
C THR A 125 7.45 5.27 -13.33
N HIS A 126 6.13 5.26 -13.45
CA HIS A 126 5.37 6.43 -13.88
C HIS A 126 5.16 7.39 -12.70
N ALA A 127 4.87 8.66 -13.00
CA ALA A 127 4.33 9.56 -11.99
C ALA A 127 3.03 8.99 -11.46
N CYS A 128 2.80 9.05 -10.15
CA CYS A 128 1.57 8.54 -9.59
C CYS A 128 0.37 9.32 -10.12
N ALA A 129 -0.64 8.60 -10.59
CA ALA A 129 -1.90 9.21 -11.00
C ALA A 129 -2.53 9.91 -9.79
N ALA A 130 -2.90 11.17 -9.98
CA ALA A 130 -3.54 12.01 -8.98
C ALA A 130 -4.96 11.52 -8.72
#